data_AF-A0A7W7KGW9-F1
#
_entry.id   AF-A0A7W7KGW9-F1
#
_cell.length_a   1.000
_cell.length_b   1.000
_cell.length_c   1.000
_cell.angle_alpha   90.00
_cell.angle_beta   90.00
_cell.angle_gamma   90.00
#
_symmetry.space_group_name_H-M   'P 1'
#
loop_
_entity.id
_entity.type
_entity.pdbx_description
1 polymer ?
#
loop_
_entity_poly.entity_id
_entity_poly.type
_entity_poly.pdbx_seq_one_letter_code
_entity_poly.pdbx_strand_id
1 'polypeptide(L)' 'MNDVTLDPSRCPLCGQSNRCSQADPALEGQPCWCFSTRIDRNALERIPPELVDRACLCPRCATGLAPQDEDGENA' A
#
# COMPACT_ATOMS: atom_id res chain seq x y z
N MET A 1 -3.83 -12.32 -22.19
CA MET A 1 -4.13 -10.98 -21.66
C MET A 1 -3.87 -11.06 -20.16
N ASN A 2 -2.67 -10.68 -19.71
CA ASN A 2 -2.42 -10.45 -18.29
C ASN A 2 -3.01 -9.09 -17.97
N ASP A 3 -4.32 -9.07 -17.75
CA ASP A 3 -4.91 -8.05 -16.91
C ASP A 3 -4.26 -8.25 -15.54
N VAL A 4 -3.19 -7.50 -15.26
CA VAL A 4 -2.69 -7.35 -13.89
C VAL A 4 -3.80 -6.58 -13.19
N THR A 5 -4.83 -7.31 -12.76
CA THR A 5 -5.99 -6.77 -12.09
C THR A 5 -5.47 -6.11 -10.84
N LEU A 6 -5.42 -4.80 -10.88
CA LEU A 6 -4.84 -3.96 -9.85
C LEU A 6 -5.66 -4.22 -8.57
N ASP A 7 -5.13 -5.04 -7.67
CA ASP A 7 -5.87 -5.47 -6.49
C ASP A 7 -5.99 -4.30 -5.50
N PRO A 8 -7.19 -3.73 -5.30
CA PRO A 8 -7.36 -2.55 -4.46
C PRO A 8 -7.08 -2.85 -2.98
N SER A 9 -7.02 -4.13 -2.57
CA SER A 9 -6.68 -4.57 -1.21
C SER A 9 -5.17 -4.67 -0.96
N ARG A 10 -4.33 -4.46 -1.99
CA ARG A 10 -2.87 -4.57 -1.91
C ARG A 10 -2.19 -3.21 -1.99
N CYS A 11 -1.08 -3.08 -1.27
CA CYS A 11 -0.26 -1.88 -1.24
C CYS A 11 0.48 -1.72 -2.57
N PRO A 12 0.39 -0.57 -3.26
CA PRO A 12 1.06 -0.36 -4.53
C PRO A 12 2.60 -0.30 -4.42
N LEU A 13 3.15 -0.09 -3.21
CA LEU A 13 4.59 0.00 -3.00
C LEU A 13 5.28 -1.32 -2.66
N CYS A 14 4.58 -2.26 -2.01
CA CYS A 14 5.19 -3.50 -1.54
C CYS A 14 4.35 -4.76 -1.84
N GLY A 15 3.18 -4.60 -2.45
CA GLY A 15 2.28 -5.69 -2.78
C GLY A 15 1.65 -6.41 -1.59
N GLN A 16 1.92 -6.03 -0.33
CA GLN A 16 1.29 -6.65 0.84
C GLN A 16 -0.13 -6.12 1.07
N SER A 17 -0.95 -6.77 1.91
CA SER A 17 -2.28 -6.25 2.27
C SER A 17 -2.19 -4.81 2.81
N ASN A 18 -3.01 -3.92 2.27
CA ASN A 18 -3.09 -2.54 2.70
C ASN A 18 -3.98 -2.35 3.94
N ARG A 19 -4.71 -3.39 4.37
CA ARG A 19 -5.65 -3.38 5.51
C ARG A 19 -6.73 -2.31 5.41
N CYS A 20 -7.07 -1.88 4.20
CA CYS A 20 -8.11 -0.88 4.00
C CYS A 20 -9.49 -1.51 4.14
N SER A 21 -10.30 -1.05 5.09
CA SER A 21 -11.66 -1.58 5.30
C SER A 21 -12.63 -1.26 4.16
N GLN A 22 -12.29 -0.33 3.27
CA GLN A 22 -13.09 -0.04 2.07
C GLN A 22 -12.72 -0.94 0.88
N ALA A 23 -11.54 -1.56 0.89
CA ALA A 23 -11.06 -2.38 -0.23
C ALA A 23 -10.98 -3.87 0.12
N ASP A 24 -10.97 -4.21 1.41
CA ASP A 24 -10.96 -5.58 1.92
C ASP A 24 -12.34 -5.92 2.53
N PRO A 25 -13.15 -6.77 1.88
CA PRO A 25 -14.44 -7.22 2.41
C PRO A 25 -14.33 -7.90 3.78
N ALA A 26 -13.18 -8.49 4.13
CA ALA A 26 -12.98 -9.10 5.45
C ALA A 26 -12.91 -8.06 6.57
N LEU A 27 -12.69 -6.78 6.22
CA LEU A 27 -12.60 -5.65 7.14
C LEU A 27 -13.81 -4.71 7.02
N GLU A 28 -14.83 -5.08 6.25
CA GLU A 28 -16.04 -4.27 6.05
C GLU A 28 -16.67 -3.90 7.40
N GLY A 29 -17.11 -2.64 7.52
CA GLY A 29 -17.74 -2.10 8.73
C GLY A 29 -16.76 -1.70 9.84
N GLN A 30 -15.46 -1.95 9.69
CA GLN A 30 -14.43 -1.49 10.64
C GLN A 30 -13.89 -0.10 10.23
N PRO A 31 -13.50 0.75 11.20
CA PRO A 31 -12.81 2.00 10.88
C PRO A 31 -11.47 1.68 10.19
N CYS A 32 -11.20 2.33 9.07
CA CYS A 32 -9.93 2.13 8.38
C CYS A 32 -8.78 2.68 9.25
N TRP A 33 -7.71 1.90 9.40
CA TRP A 33 -6.55 2.29 10.22
C TRP A 33 -5.96 3.64 9.77
N CYS A 34 -6.07 3.97 8.48
CA CYS A 34 -5.50 5.19 7.91
C CYS A 34 -6.16 6.47 8.45
N PHE A 35 -7.38 6.39 8.99
CA PHE A 35 -8.06 7.54 9.59
C PHE A 35 -7.51 7.91 10.96
N SER A 36 -6.86 6.97 11.64
CA SER A 36 -6.32 7.15 13.00
C SER A 36 -4.81 7.38 13.02
N THR A 37 -4.17 7.51 11.86
CA THR A 37 -2.72 7.71 11.77
C THR A 37 -2.35 8.73 10.71
N ARG A 38 -1.14 9.28 10.82
CA ARG A 38 -0.58 10.15 9.78
C ARG A 38 0.09 9.30 8.72
N ILE A 39 -0.24 9.59 7.46
CA ILE A 39 0.45 9.04 6.30
C ILE A 39 1.58 9.99 5.93
N ASP A 40 2.78 9.46 5.82
CA ASP A 40 3.97 10.20 5.43
C ASP A 40 3.82 10.71 3.98
N ARG A 41 4.09 12.00 3.76
CA ARG A 41 3.98 12.61 2.43
C ARG A 41 5.00 12.02 1.45
N ASN A 42 6.21 11.70 1.90
CA ASN A 42 7.21 11.05 1.08
C ASN A 42 6.73 9.67 0.61
N ALA A 43 5.97 8.95 1.44
CA ALA A 43 5.37 7.68 1.03
C ALA A 43 4.36 7.84 -0.11
N LEU A 44 3.58 8.93 -0.12
CA LEU A 44 2.65 9.24 -1.21
C LEU A 44 3.39 9.59 -2.51
N GLU A 45 4.51 10.33 -2.41
CA GLU A 45 5.33 10.71 -3.57
C GLU A 45 6.01 9.51 -4.25
N ARG A 46 6.17 8.39 -3.53
CA ARG A 46 6.72 7.13 -4.09
C ARG A 46 5.69 6.31 -4.87
N ILE A 47 4.40 6.65 -4.82
CA ILE A 47 3.35 5.88 -5.51
C ILE A 47 3.51 6.09 -7.01
N PRO A 48 3.61 5.01 -7.83
CA PRO A 48 3.62 5.14 -9.27
C PRO A 48 2.37 5.90 -9.75
N PRO A 49 2.49 6.83 -10.70
CA PRO A 49 1.38 7.70 -11.11
C PRO A 49 0.16 6.92 -11.62
N GLU A 50 0.37 5.73 -12.20
CA GLU A 50 -0.70 4.84 -12.66
C GLU A 50 -1.51 4.20 -11.51
N LEU A 51 -0.93 4.13 -10.29
CA LEU A 51 -1.51 3.51 -9.10
C LEU A 51 -2.06 4.54 -8.10
N VAL A 52 -1.86 5.83 -8.35
CA VAL A 52 -2.46 6.92 -7.55
C VAL A 52 -3.98 6.84 -7.64
N ASP A 53 -4.67 7.01 -6.50
CA ASP A 53 -6.12 6.87 -6.34
C ASP A 53 -6.70 5.50 -6.76
N ARG A 54 -5.85 4.47 -6.90
CA ARG A 54 -6.28 3.09 -7.22
C ARG A 54 -6.24 2.13 -6.03
N ALA A 55 -5.27 2.30 -5.13
CA ALA A 55 -5.09 1.42 -3.98
C ALA A 55 -4.52 2.17 -2.76
N CYS A 56 -4.85 1.71 -1.56
CA CYS A 56 -4.31 2.29 -0.32
C CYS A 56 -2.89 1.79 -0.03
N LEU A 57 -2.07 2.62 0.64
CA LEU A 57 -0.81 2.17 1.24
C LEU A 57 -1.07 1.20 2.39
N CYS A 58 -0.11 0.35 2.75
CA CYS A 58 -0.15 -0.40 4.02
C CYS A 58 0.46 0.43 5.17
N PRO A 59 0.19 0.09 6.45
CA PRO A 59 0.74 0.82 7.60
C PRO A 59 2.28 0.96 7.58
N ARG A 60 2.98 -0.06 7.08
CA ARG A 60 4.44 -0.05 6.96
C ARG A 60 4.91 0.98 5.94
N CYS A 61 4.35 0.95 4.74
CA CYS A 61 4.72 1.88 3.68
C CYS A 61 4.27 3.31 3.99
N ALA A 62 3.11 3.48 4.62
CA ALA A 62 2.57 4.78 5.01
C ALA A 62 3.38 5.48 6.10
N THR A 63 4.15 4.75 6.91
CA THR A 63 5.06 5.33 7.93
C THR A 63 6.43 5.69 7.37
N GLY A 64 6.62 5.63 6.05
CA GLY A 64 7.86 6.05 5.41
C GLY A 64 8.97 5.01 5.41
N LEU A 65 8.79 3.85 6.08
CA LEU A 65 9.70 2.71 5.92
C LEU A 65 9.75 2.34 4.44
N ALA A 66 10.88 2.63 3.81
CA ALA A 66 11.16 2.18 2.46
C ALA A 66 10.93 0.66 2.41
N PRO A 67 10.43 0.11 1.28
CA PRO A 67 10.65 -1.32 1.02
C PRO A 67 12.14 -1.59 1.30
N GLN A 68 12.45 -2.59 2.11
CA GLN A 68 13.81 -3.08 2.15
C GLN A 68 14.02 -3.72 0.76
N ASP A 69 14.66 -3.00 -0.15
CA ASP A 69 15.36 -3.58 -1.28
C ASP A 69 16.48 -4.48 -0.71
N GLU A 70 16.11 -5.65 -0.19
CA GLU A 70 17.04 -6.75 0.10
C GLU A 70 17.10 -7.65 -1.14
N ASP A 71 17.65 -7.12 -2.23
CA ASP A 71 18.21 -7.93 -3.33
C ASP A 71 19.33 -7.11 -3.99
N GLY A 72 20.45 -7.02 -3.28
CA GLY A 72 21.67 -6.41 -3.77
C GLY A 72 22.78 -6.49 -2.74
N GLU A 73 23.69 -7.45 -2.93
CA GLU A 73 25.02 -7.59 -2.30
C GLU A 73 25.16 -8.60 -1.15
N ASN A 74 25.33 -9.88 -1.51
CA ASN A 74 26.37 -10.71 -0.88
C ASN A 74 26.94 -11.74 -1.88
N ALA A 75 28.17 -11.44 -2.33
CA ALA A 75 29.28 -12.33 -2.74
C ALA A 75 29.05 -13.38 -3.85
#